data_AF-A0A846SRB8-F1
#
_entry.id   AF-A0A846SRB8-F1
#
_cell.length_a   1.000
_cell.length_b   1.000
_cell.length_c   1.000
_cell.angle_alpha   90.00
_cell.angle_beta   90.00
_cell.angle_gamma   90.00
#
_symmetry.space_group_name_H-M   'P 1'
#
loop_
_entity.id
_entity.type
_entity.pdbx_description
1 polymer ?
#
loop_
_entity_poly.entity_id
_entity_poly.type
_entity_poly.pdbx_seq_one_letter_code
_entity_poly.pdbx_strand_id
1 'polypeptide(L)'
;MPDADPLSDTPEARAAAVRALEAEFGELITHFRRVISENANRVSPGLLPGAYKIFTTIARCETVTVSSLSERMLLDKGQVSRMVRELEELDLVERSADPADGRSFLLQLTPLGEERLAVARLPQEGRLLRTLEDWSLADIGSLTRLLHALASGASPDAIASE
;
A
#
# COMPACT_ATOMS: atom_id res chain seq x y z
N MET A 1 -38.83 9.29 -35.02
CA MET A 1 -38.48 9.60 -33.62
C MET A 1 -36.97 9.50 -33.54
N PRO A 2 -36.24 10.59 -33.25
CA PRO A 2 -34.79 10.54 -33.22
C PRO A 2 -34.32 9.80 -31.97
N ASP A 3 -33.25 9.02 -32.17
CA ASP A 3 -32.51 8.25 -31.18
C ASP A 3 -32.17 9.06 -29.92
N ALA A 4 -32.33 8.40 -28.78
CA ALA A 4 -31.76 8.84 -27.50
C ALA A 4 -30.25 8.60 -27.53
N ASP A 5 -29.47 9.66 -27.39
CA ASP A 5 -28.00 9.63 -27.34
C ASP A 5 -27.52 9.08 -25.98
N PRO A 6 -26.75 7.98 -25.93
CA PRO A 6 -26.29 7.41 -24.67
C PRO A 6 -25.13 8.25 -24.11
N LEU A 7 -25.39 8.93 -23.00
CA LEU A 7 -24.42 9.74 -22.24
C LEU A 7 -24.02 11.04 -22.94
N SER A 8 -24.89 12.05 -22.89
CA SER A 8 -24.41 13.42 -22.93
C SER A 8 -23.44 13.60 -21.75
N ASP A 9 -22.17 13.93 -22.03
CA ASP A 9 -21.13 14.32 -21.06
C ASP A 9 -21.52 15.65 -20.41
N THR A 10 -22.62 15.62 -19.67
CA THR A 10 -23.11 16.75 -18.91
C THR A 10 -22.25 16.90 -17.66
N PRO A 11 -22.00 18.13 -17.19
CA PRO A 11 -21.31 18.37 -15.93
C PRO A 11 -21.92 17.58 -14.76
N GLU A 12 -23.23 17.38 -14.77
CA GLU A 12 -23.97 16.62 -13.76
C GLU A 12 -23.67 15.12 -13.81
N ALA A 13 -23.72 14.50 -15.00
CA ALA A 13 -23.38 13.10 -15.20
C ALA A 13 -21.92 12.82 -14.82
N ARG A 14 -21.00 13.71 -15.22
CA ARG A 14 -19.58 13.64 -14.84
C ARG A 14 -19.39 13.72 -13.32
N ALA A 15 -20.04 14.67 -12.65
CA ALA A 15 -19.94 14.80 -11.20
C ALA A 15 -20.53 13.58 -10.45
N ALA A 16 -21.61 12.99 -10.98
CA ALA A 16 -22.18 11.76 -10.43
C ALA A 16 -21.22 10.56 -10.57
N ALA A 17 -20.59 10.40 -11.74
CA ALA A 17 -19.60 9.35 -11.98
C ALA A 17 -18.39 9.48 -11.05
N VAL A 18 -17.89 10.71 -10.83
CA VAL A 18 -16.78 10.96 -9.89
C VAL A 18 -17.17 10.61 -8.46
N ARG A 19 -18.36 10.99 -7.99
CA ARG A 19 -18.83 10.63 -6.63
C ARG A 19 -18.97 9.13 -6.43
N ALA A 20 -19.45 8.41 -7.45
CA ALA A 20 -19.53 6.95 -7.40
C ALA A 20 -18.12 6.35 -7.25
N LEU A 21 -17.14 6.84 -8.03
CA LEU A 21 -15.75 6.42 -7.91
C LEU A 21 -15.15 6.72 -6.52
N GLU A 22 -15.42 7.89 -5.94
CA GLU A 22 -14.99 8.25 -4.60
C GLU A 22 -15.55 7.30 -3.53
N ALA A 23 -16.82 6.88 -3.67
CA ALA A 23 -17.43 5.92 -2.76
C ALA A 23 -16.74 4.54 -2.85
N GLU A 24 -16.49 4.04 -4.05
CA GLU A 24 -15.77 2.78 -4.27
C GLU A 24 -14.34 2.84 -3.71
N PHE A 25 -13.64 3.99 -3.83
CA PHE A 25 -12.35 4.19 -3.16
C PHE A 25 -12.45 4.13 -1.64
N GLY A 26 -13.50 4.72 -1.06
CA GLY A 26 -13.76 4.66 0.37
C GLY A 26 -13.90 3.22 0.87
N GLU A 27 -14.66 2.40 0.14
CA GLU A 27 -14.84 0.97 0.44
C GLU A 27 -13.52 0.20 0.29
N LEU A 28 -12.78 0.44 -0.80
CA LEU A 28 -11.49 -0.19 -1.03
C LEU A 28 -10.46 0.16 0.06
N ILE A 29 -10.42 1.43 0.50
CA ILE A 29 -9.55 1.87 1.59
C ILE A 29 -9.94 1.21 2.92
N THR A 30 -11.24 1.14 3.22
CA THR A 30 -11.74 0.46 4.44
C THR A 30 -11.34 -1.00 4.44
N HIS A 31 -11.46 -1.64 3.28
CA HIS A 31 -11.06 -3.00 3.06
C HIS A 31 -9.54 -3.22 3.27
N PHE A 32 -8.70 -2.37 2.67
CA PHE A 32 -7.25 -2.39 2.86
C PHE A 32 -6.85 -2.16 4.32
N ARG A 33 -7.50 -1.23 5.02
CA ARG A 33 -7.23 -0.96 6.45
C ARG A 33 -7.48 -2.19 7.30
N ARG A 34 -8.59 -2.90 7.09
CA ARG A 34 -8.88 -4.15 7.79
C ARG A 34 -7.78 -5.19 7.56
N VAL A 35 -7.38 -5.37 6.30
CA VAL A 35 -6.28 -6.26 5.90
C VAL A 35 -4.98 -5.92 6.64
N ILE A 36 -4.60 -4.64 6.68
CA ILE A 36 -3.39 -4.17 7.35
C ILE A 36 -3.47 -4.47 8.85
N SER A 37 -4.61 -4.18 9.49
CA SER A 37 -4.80 -4.46 10.92
C SER A 37 -4.73 -5.95 11.25
N GLU A 38 -5.35 -6.80 10.43
CA GLU A 38 -5.26 -8.25 10.61
C GLU A 38 -3.82 -8.75 10.45
N ASN A 39 -3.08 -8.24 9.46
CA ASN A 39 -1.69 -8.64 9.25
C ASN A 39 -0.77 -8.14 10.38
N ALA A 40 -0.99 -6.92 10.87
CA ALA A 40 -0.26 -6.40 12.02
C ALA A 40 -0.42 -7.34 13.22
N ASN A 41 -1.66 -7.75 13.53
CA ASN A 41 -1.95 -8.68 14.62
C ASN A 41 -1.37 -10.09 14.40
N ARG A 42 -1.18 -10.52 13.15
CA ARG A 42 -0.51 -11.80 12.81
C ARG A 42 1.01 -11.73 13.01
N VAL A 43 1.64 -10.58 12.71
CA VAL A 43 3.08 -10.36 12.97
C VAL A 43 3.32 -10.39 14.47
N SER A 44 2.59 -9.58 15.23
CA SER A 44 2.64 -9.56 16.69
C SER A 44 1.28 -9.12 17.26
N PRO A 45 0.72 -9.82 18.25
CA PRO A 45 -0.53 -9.41 18.89
C PRO A 45 -0.44 -7.98 19.44
N GLY A 46 -1.39 -7.13 19.06
CA GLY A 46 -1.44 -5.73 19.49
C GLY A 46 -0.55 -4.76 18.69
N LEU A 47 0.21 -5.24 17.70
CA LEU A 47 1.01 -4.37 16.83
C LEU A 47 0.12 -3.36 16.10
N LEU A 48 0.49 -2.09 16.15
CA LEU A 48 -0.28 -1.04 15.51
C LEU A 48 -0.17 -1.10 13.96
N PRO A 49 -1.24 -0.78 13.22
CA PRO A 49 -1.22 -0.74 11.74
C PRO A 49 -0.12 0.16 11.17
N GLY A 50 0.20 1.26 11.85
CA GLY A 50 1.28 2.17 11.47
C GLY A 50 2.66 1.50 11.57
N ALA A 51 2.93 0.80 12.67
CA ALA A 51 4.18 0.07 12.86
C ALA A 51 4.33 -1.06 11.84
N TYR A 52 3.24 -1.78 11.53
CA TYR A 52 3.24 -2.77 10.45
C TYR A 52 3.55 -2.14 9.07
N LYS A 53 3.08 -0.92 8.79
CA LYS A 53 3.42 -0.21 7.54
C LYS A 53 4.91 0.16 7.48
N ILE A 54 5.50 0.59 8.59
CA ILE A 54 6.96 0.85 8.70
C ILE A 54 7.73 -0.45 8.44
N PHE A 55 7.37 -1.52 9.16
CA PHE A 55 7.98 -2.84 9.06
C PHE A 55 7.99 -3.38 7.62
N THR A 56 6.84 -3.35 6.94
CA THR A 56 6.73 -3.79 5.54
C THR A 56 7.47 -2.88 4.56
N THR A 57 7.69 -1.62 4.91
CA THR A 57 8.49 -0.69 4.09
C THR A 57 9.98 -0.99 4.23
N ILE A 58 10.47 -1.25 5.45
CA ILE A 58 11.86 -1.69 5.69
C ILE A 58 12.13 -2.98 4.91
N ALA A 59 11.23 -3.96 4.98
CA ALA A 59 11.34 -5.23 4.26
C ALA A 59 11.44 -5.09 2.73
N ARG A 60 10.91 -4.01 2.15
CA ARG A 60 10.97 -3.75 0.69
C ARG A 60 12.24 -3.03 0.25
N CYS A 61 12.88 -2.31 1.16
CA CYS A 61 14.07 -1.53 0.86
C CYS A 61 15.37 -2.28 1.19
N GLU A 62 15.27 -3.48 1.80
CA GLU A 62 16.35 -4.29 2.40
C GLU A 62 17.08 -3.57 3.54
N THR A 63 17.56 -2.35 3.29
CA THR A 63 18.20 -1.46 4.27
C THR A 63 17.71 -0.02 4.09
N VAL A 64 17.28 0.65 5.17
CA VAL A 64 16.78 2.03 5.09
C VAL A 64 17.07 2.84 6.35
N THR A 65 17.30 4.15 6.20
CA THR A 65 17.47 5.06 7.34
C THR A 65 16.14 5.59 7.86
N VAL A 66 16.08 5.98 9.15
CA VAL A 66 14.91 6.65 9.75
C VAL A 66 14.51 7.91 8.96
N SER A 67 15.48 8.70 8.52
CA SER A 67 15.23 9.91 7.72
C SER A 67 14.56 9.57 6.39
N SER A 68 15.05 8.55 5.67
CA SER A 68 14.45 8.13 4.40
C SER A 68 13.05 7.54 4.60
N LEU A 69 12.81 6.80 5.69
CA LEU A 69 11.47 6.33 6.04
C LEU A 69 10.50 7.48 6.30
N SER A 70 10.90 8.50 7.06
CA SER A 70 10.08 9.69 7.31
C SER A 70 9.68 10.40 6.01
N GLU A 71 10.64 10.61 5.10
CA GLU A 71 10.39 11.23 3.80
C GLU A 71 9.44 10.40 2.93
N ARG A 72 9.69 9.09 2.80
CA ARG A 72 8.88 8.18 1.99
C ARG A 72 7.46 8.02 2.50
N MET A 73 7.28 8.05 3.82
CA MET A 73 5.99 7.79 4.45
C MET A 73 5.22 9.07 4.78
N LEU A 74 5.81 10.25 4.55
CA LEU A 74 5.26 11.55 4.94
C LEU A 74 4.89 11.59 6.43
N LEU A 75 5.74 10.98 7.27
CA LEU A 75 5.58 10.91 8.72
C LEU A 75 6.70 11.67 9.43
N ASP A 76 6.39 12.25 10.58
CA ASP A 76 7.41 12.93 11.37
C ASP A 76 8.43 11.94 11.96
N LYS A 77 9.65 12.42 12.20
CA LYS A 77 10.75 11.58 12.73
C LYS A 77 10.42 10.99 14.09
N GLY A 78 9.62 11.67 14.92
CA GLY A 78 9.20 11.16 16.22
C GLY A 78 8.25 9.99 16.12
N GLN A 79 7.27 10.04 15.20
CA GLN A 79 6.37 8.94 14.88
C GLN A 79 7.14 7.72 14.35
N VAL A 80 8.01 7.93 13.36
CA VAL A 80 8.84 6.85 12.80
C VAL A 80 9.71 6.24 13.89
N SER A 81 10.40 7.05 14.69
CA SER A 81 11.30 6.54 15.73
C SER A 81 10.58 5.78 16.83
N ARG A 82 9.33 6.15 17.18
CA ARG A 82 8.51 5.39 18.16
C ARG A 82 8.12 4.02 17.61
N MET A 83 7.65 3.97 16.36
CA MET A 83 7.25 2.71 15.73
C MET A 83 8.45 1.79 15.48
N VAL A 84 9.61 2.35 15.11
CA VAL A 84 10.85 1.57 14.98
C VAL A 84 11.25 0.98 16.33
N ARG A 85 11.17 1.75 17.42
CA ARG A 85 11.47 1.23 18.76
C ARG A 85 10.55 0.08 19.16
N GLU A 86 9.24 0.21 18.90
CA GLU A 86 8.28 -0.89 19.14
C GLU A 86 8.68 -2.15 18.36
N LEU A 87 9.13 -2.01 17.11
CA LEU A 87 9.60 -3.13 16.29
C LEU A 87 10.93 -3.73 16.79
N GLU A 88 11.84 -2.91 17.31
CA GLU A 88 13.08 -3.35 17.97
C GLU A 88 12.78 -4.11 19.28
N GLU A 89 11.85 -3.61 20.10
CA GLU A 89 11.41 -4.26 21.35
C GLU A 89 10.76 -5.63 21.10
N LEU A 90 10.17 -5.82 19.92
CA LEU A 90 9.60 -7.09 19.47
C LEU A 90 10.61 -8.01 18.74
N ASP A 91 11.88 -7.61 18.65
CA ASP A 91 12.94 -8.33 17.92
C ASP A 91 12.61 -8.56 16.43
N LEU A 92 11.84 -7.66 15.82
CA LEU A 92 11.43 -7.74 14.40
C LEU A 92 12.34 -6.94 13.48
N VAL A 93 12.95 -5.88 14.01
CA VAL A 93 13.84 -4.97 13.29
C VAL A 93 15.09 -4.76 14.13
N GLU A 94 16.24 -4.74 13.47
CA GLU A 94 17.50 -4.35 14.08
C GLU A 94 18.04 -3.07 13.47
N ARG A 95 18.91 -2.41 14.25
CA ARG A 95 19.50 -1.13 13.90
C ARG A 95 21.01 -1.21 13.96
N SER A 96 21.65 -0.85 12.85
CA SER A 96 23.11 -0.78 12.74
C SER A 96 23.57 0.65 12.45
N ALA A 97 24.80 0.99 12.86
CA ALA A 97 25.39 2.27 12.52
C ALA A 97 25.61 2.34 11.00
N ASP A 98 25.26 3.47 10.40
CA ASP A 98 25.47 3.67 8.97
C ASP A 98 26.98 3.88 8.68
N PRO A 99 27.63 3.02 7.88
CA PRO A 99 29.06 3.15 7.58
C PRO A 99 29.39 4.44 6.79
N ALA A 100 28.41 5.00 6.08
CA ALA A 100 28.57 6.22 5.27
C ALA A 100 28.35 7.49 6.09
N ASP A 101 27.56 7.43 7.17
CA ASP A 101 27.28 8.55 8.07
C ASP A 101 27.11 8.04 9.51
N GLY A 102 28.12 8.21 10.35
CA GLY A 102 28.08 7.73 11.75
C GLY A 102 27.02 8.39 12.65
N ARG A 103 26.27 9.39 12.15
CA ARG A 103 25.10 9.99 12.84
C ARG A 103 23.78 9.38 12.41
N SER A 104 23.81 8.59 11.33
CA SER A 104 22.71 7.87 10.73
C SER A 104 22.72 6.42 11.20
N PHE A 105 21.56 5.78 11.08
CA PHE A 105 21.42 4.37 11.39
C PHE A 105 20.58 3.71 10.33
N LEU A 106 21.00 2.50 9.98
CA LEU A 106 20.34 1.63 9.03
C LEU A 106 19.41 0.69 9.80
N LEU A 107 18.23 0.45 9.22
CA LEU A 107 17.21 -0.44 9.73
C LEU A 107 17.07 -1.62 8.78
N GLN A 108 17.02 -2.81 9.34
CA GLN A 108 16.87 -4.08 8.62
C GLN A 108 15.95 -5.00 9.41
N LEU A 109 15.32 -5.96 8.72
CA LEU A 109 14.56 -7.01 9.41
C LEU A 109 15.52 -7.99 10.07
N THR A 110 15.17 -8.46 11.25
CA THR A 110 15.83 -9.62 11.86
C THR A 110 15.33 -10.91 11.15
N PRO A 111 16.01 -12.06 11.34
CA PRO A 111 15.49 -13.35 10.88
C PRO A 111 14.07 -13.65 11.41
N LEU A 112 13.79 -13.28 12.67
CA LEU A 112 12.45 -13.40 13.26
C LEU A 112 11.44 -12.49 12.54
N GLY A 113 11.85 -11.25 12.22
CA GLY A 113 11.06 -10.32 11.43
C GLY A 113 10.67 -10.90 10.08
N GLU A 114 11.63 -11.46 9.34
CA GLU A 114 11.38 -12.09 8.04
C GLU A 114 10.38 -13.26 8.14
N GLU A 115 10.57 -14.15 9.12
CA GLU A 115 9.66 -15.27 9.37
C GLU A 115 8.23 -14.78 9.68
N ARG A 116 8.08 -13.83 10.61
CA ARG A 116 6.78 -13.27 11.00
C ARG A 116 6.09 -12.56 9.86
N LEU A 117 6.86 -11.86 9.03
CA LEU A 117 6.34 -11.20 7.85
C LEU A 117 5.82 -12.20 6.81
N ALA A 118 6.57 -13.28 6.58
CA ALA A 118 6.14 -14.35 5.68
C ALA A 118 4.81 -14.96 6.15
N VAL A 119 4.72 -15.34 7.44
CA VAL A 119 3.50 -15.90 8.04
C VAL A 119 2.31 -14.94 7.93
N ALA A 120 2.53 -13.64 8.19
CA ALA A 120 1.47 -12.65 8.10
C ALA A 120 0.93 -12.44 6.67
N ARG A 121 1.74 -12.71 5.64
CA ARG A 121 1.37 -12.56 4.23
C ARG A 121 0.70 -13.80 3.63
N LEU A 122 0.93 -15.00 4.17
CA LEU A 122 0.36 -16.26 3.66
C LEU A 122 -1.15 -16.20 3.37
N PRO A 123 -2.02 -15.66 4.24
CA PRO A 123 -3.48 -15.63 3.96
C PRO A 123 -3.86 -14.78 2.73
N GLN A 124 -2.96 -13.88 2.32
CA GLN A 124 -3.18 -12.95 1.22
C GLN A 124 -2.57 -13.43 -0.08
N GLU A 125 -1.61 -14.36 -0.03
CA GLU A 125 -1.14 -15.04 -1.21
C GLU A 125 -2.32 -15.75 -1.89
N GLY A 126 -2.54 -15.39 -3.15
CA GLY A 126 -3.68 -15.86 -3.93
C GLY A 126 -5.03 -15.22 -3.60
N ARG A 127 -5.12 -14.26 -2.68
CA ARG A 127 -6.40 -13.57 -2.42
C ARG A 127 -6.85 -12.72 -3.60
N LEU A 128 -5.94 -11.93 -4.15
CA LEU A 128 -6.22 -11.15 -5.36
C LEU A 128 -6.53 -12.08 -6.54
N LEU A 129 -5.79 -13.20 -6.66
CA LEU A 129 -6.08 -14.22 -7.66
C LEU A 129 -7.49 -14.80 -7.51
N ARG A 130 -7.93 -15.13 -6.28
CA ARG A 130 -9.30 -15.60 -6.00
C ARG A 130 -10.36 -14.54 -6.27
N THR A 131 -10.10 -13.27 -5.91
CA THR A 131 -11.03 -12.17 -6.17
C THR A 131 -11.19 -11.90 -7.67
N LEU A 132 -10.14 -12.11 -8.45
CA LEU A 132 -10.11 -11.90 -9.88
C LEU A 132 -10.33 -13.20 -10.68
N GLU A 133 -10.64 -14.32 -10.01
CA GLU A 133 -10.77 -15.64 -10.66
C GLU A 133 -11.90 -15.65 -11.70
N ASP A 134 -12.99 -14.95 -11.38
CA ASP A 134 -14.16 -14.81 -12.26
C ASP A 134 -14.05 -13.59 -13.21
N TRP A 135 -12.95 -12.82 -13.15
CA TRP A 135 -12.79 -11.63 -13.97
C TRP A 135 -12.21 -11.99 -15.33
N SER A 136 -12.68 -11.31 -16.38
CA SER A 136 -12.07 -11.44 -17.70
C SER A 136 -10.68 -10.80 -17.72
N LEU A 137 -9.78 -11.32 -18.57
CA LEU A 137 -8.46 -10.72 -18.77
C LEU A 137 -8.55 -9.25 -19.24
N ALA A 138 -9.61 -8.92 -19.99
CA ALA A 138 -9.85 -7.55 -20.47
C ALA A 138 -10.20 -6.59 -19.33
N ASP A 139 -11.00 -7.03 -18.35
CA ASP A 139 -11.35 -6.24 -17.17
C ASP A 139 -10.14 -6.04 -16.25
N ILE A 140 -9.35 -7.10 -16.04
CA ILE A 140 -8.09 -7.03 -15.26
C ILE A 140 -7.11 -6.03 -15.91
N GLY A 141 -6.93 -6.11 -17.23
CA GLY A 141 -6.08 -5.19 -17.98
C GLY A 141 -6.59 -3.75 -17.93
N SER A 142 -7.91 -3.56 -18.07
CA SER A 142 -8.54 -2.24 -17.98
C SER A 142 -8.39 -1.62 -16.60
N LEU A 143 -8.65 -2.37 -15.53
CA LEU A 143 -8.47 -1.90 -14.17
C LEU A 143 -7.01 -1.53 -13.89
N THR A 144 -6.06 -2.35 -14.35
CA THR A 144 -4.62 -2.09 -14.21
C THR A 144 -4.23 -0.76 -14.87
N ARG A 145 -4.67 -0.55 -16.11
CA ARG A 145 -4.41 0.69 -16.86
C ARG A 145 -5.06 1.92 -16.21
N LEU A 146 -6.31 1.80 -15.76
CA LEU A 146 -7.02 2.90 -15.09
C LEU A 146 -6.40 3.26 -13.74
N LEU A 147 -6.00 2.27 -12.94
CA LEU A 147 -5.30 2.51 -11.68
C LEU A 147 -3.93 3.17 -11.91
N HIS A 148 -3.21 2.76 -12.95
CA HIS A 148 -1.93 3.39 -13.30
C HIS A 148 -2.12 4.84 -13.75
N ALA A 149 -3.09 5.10 -14.63
CA ALA A 149 -3.45 6.44 -15.08
C ALA A 149 -3.83 7.35 -13.90
N LEU A 150 -4.65 6.85 -12.98
CA LEU A 150 -5.03 7.57 -11.78
C LEU A 150 -3.83 7.86 -10.85
N ALA A 151 -2.95 6.87 -10.66
CA ALA A 151 -1.78 7.02 -9.79
C ALA A 151 -0.71 7.97 -10.36
N SER A 152 -0.57 8.04 -11.69
CA SER A 152 0.38 8.92 -12.38
C SER A 152 -0.20 10.30 -12.73
N GLY A 153 -1.53 10.45 -12.70
CA GLY A 153 -2.23 11.64 -13.17
C GLY A 153 -2.32 11.75 -14.69
N ALA A 154 -1.96 10.70 -15.44
CA ALA A 154 -2.02 10.66 -16.90
C ALA A 154 -3.40 10.24 -17.43
N SER A 155 -3.68 10.55 -18.70
CA SER A 155 -4.88 10.01 -19.38
C SER A 155 -4.72 8.52 -19.67
N PRO A 156 -5.76 7.68 -19.46
CA PRO A 156 -5.69 6.24 -19.75
C PRO A 156 -5.35 5.88 -21.20
N ASP A 157 -5.64 6.79 -22.15
CA ASP A 157 -5.40 6.58 -23.58
C ASP A 157 -3.97 6.93 -24.00
N ALA A 158 -3.28 7.77 -23.21
CA ALA A 158 -1.87 8.09 -23.44
C ALA A 158 -0.95 6.89 -23.15
N ILE A 159 -1.40 5.95 -22.32
CA ILE A 159 -0.63 4.78 -21.86
C ILE A 159 -0.78 3.59 -22.81
N ALA A 160 -1.80 3.55 -23.67
CA ALA A 160 -2.04 2.45 -24.61
C ALA A 160 -1.16 2.49 -25.87
N SER A 161 -0.26 3.47 -25.99
CA SER A 161 0.55 3.75 -27.19
C SER A 161 2.05 3.49 -27.03
N GLU A 162 2.49 2.86 -25.94
CA GLU A 162 3.87 2.39 -25.70
C GLU A 162 3.92 0.86 -25.58
#